data_AF-A0A519EUD7-F1
#
_entry.id   AF-A0A519EUD7-F1
#
_cell.length_a   1.000
_cell.length_b   1.000
_cell.length_c   1.000
_cell.angle_alpha   90.00
_cell.angle_beta   90.00
_cell.angle_gamma   90.00
#
_symmetry.space_group_name_H-M   'P 1'
#
loop_
_entity.id
_entity.type
_entity.pdbx_description
1 polymer ?
#
loop_
_entity_poly.entity_id
_entity_poly.type
_entity_poly.pdbx_seq_one_letter_code
_entity_poly.pdbx_strand_id
1 'polypeptide(L)' 'MSVRIEFKSNPSEEERLQILEPLRAYNAAMAGDGKSEKFALFVRDEQTDAVLGGLHGRILYSWL' A
#
# COMPACT_ATOMS: atom_id res chain seq x y z
N MET A 1 17.71 25.37 5.40
CA MET A 1 17.06 24.16 5.96
C MET A 1 18.15 23.16 6.30
N SER A 2 18.17 22.60 7.51
CA SER A 2 19.09 21.53 7.89
C SER A 2 18.34 20.20 7.92
N VAL A 3 18.92 19.16 7.32
CA VAL A 3 18.37 17.79 7.34
C VAL A 3 19.17 16.93 8.33
N ARG A 4 18.51 15.96 8.97
CA ARG A 4 19.16 14.96 9.82
C ARG A 4 18.67 13.57 9.43
N ILE A 5 19.52 12.56 9.62
CA ILE A 5 19.14 11.16 9.47
C ILE A 5 18.83 10.60 10.86
N GLU A 6 17.72 9.89 10.98
CA GLU A 6 17.28 9.21 12.20
C GLU A 6 17.09 7.71 11.91
N PHE A 7 17.53 6.86 12.84
CA PHE A 7 17.33 5.42 12.77
C PHE A 7 16.31 4.97 13.82
N LYS A 8 15.36 4.12 13.41
CA LYS A 8 14.39 3.48 14.29
C LYS A 8 14.29 1.98 13.94
N SER A 9 14.54 1.11 14.91
CA SER A 9 14.60 -0.35 14.69
C SER A 9 13.25 -1.06 14.61
N ASN A 10 12.13 -0.36 14.85
CA ASN A 10 10.77 -0.89 14.69
C ASN A 10 9.78 0.27 14.46
N PRO A 11 9.71 0.85 13.25
CA PRO A 11 8.76 1.91 12.95
C PRO A 11 7.33 1.37 12.98
N SER A 12 6.39 2.22 13.37
CA SER A 12 4.97 1.97 13.18
C SER A 12 4.60 2.02 11.69
N GLU A 13 3.44 1.49 11.34
CA GLU A 13 2.92 1.60 9.98
C GLU A 13 2.72 3.06 9.54
N GLU A 14 2.34 3.94 10.46
CA GLU A 14 2.20 5.37 10.20
C GLU A 14 3.54 6.02 9.83
N GLU A 15 4.60 5.73 10.58
CA GLU A 15 5.96 6.22 10.28
C GLU A 15 6.49 5.63 8.97
N ARG A 16 6.17 4.37 8.68
CA ARG A 16 6.48 3.77 7.37
C ARG A 16 5.77 4.51 6.23
N LEU A 17 4.52 4.94 6.44
CA LEU A 17 3.76 5.70 5.44
C LEU A 17 4.33 7.11 5.23
N GLN A 18 4.84 7.77 6.26
CA GLN A 18 5.51 9.07 6.13
C GLN A 18 6.69 9.04 5.16
N ILE A 19 7.39 7.91 5.04
CA ILE A 19 8.46 7.71 4.05
C ILE A 19 7.87 7.42 2.66
N LEU A 20 6.88 6.54 2.58
CA LEU A 20 6.42 6.03 1.30
C LEU A 20 5.47 6.96 0.55
N GLU A 21 4.70 7.80 1.25
CA GLU A 21 3.82 8.78 0.62
C GLU A 21 4.53 9.78 -0.28
N PRO A 22 5.58 10.49 0.16
CA PRO A 22 6.30 11.41 -0.71
C PRO A 22 7.00 10.68 -1.86
N LEU A 23 7.51 9.47 -1.65
CA LEU A 23 8.08 8.65 -2.72
C LEU A 23 7.05 8.27 -3.78
N ARG A 24 5.84 7.87 -3.37
CA ARG A 24 4.73 7.58 -4.30
C ARG A 24 4.30 8.83 -5.05
N ALA A 25 4.20 9.98 -4.38
CA ALA A 25 3.84 11.25 -5.01
C ALA A 25 4.86 11.65 -6.08
N TYR A 26 6.16 11.53 -5.77
CA TYR A 26 7.22 11.77 -6.75
C TYR A 26 7.14 10.80 -7.93
N ASN A 27 6.99 9.50 -7.68
CA ASN A 27 6.87 8.51 -8.74
C ASN A 27 5.64 8.77 -9.63
N ALA A 28 4.50 9.13 -9.05
CA ALA A 28 3.30 9.48 -9.81
C ALA A 28 3.51 10.71 -10.69
N ALA A 29 4.20 11.73 -10.17
CA ALA A 29 4.52 12.94 -10.94
C ALA A 29 5.49 12.67 -12.10
N MET A 30 6.45 11.76 -11.92
CA MET A 30 7.50 11.50 -12.91
C MET A 30 7.15 10.41 -13.92
N ALA A 31 6.44 9.36 -13.50
CA ALA A 31 6.17 8.16 -14.30
C ALA A 31 4.66 7.89 -14.52
N GLY A 32 3.80 8.76 -13.99
CA GLY A 32 2.35 8.53 -13.93
C GLY A 32 1.94 7.69 -12.73
N ASP A 33 0.66 7.71 -12.39
CA ASP A 33 0.09 7.04 -11.19
C ASP A 33 0.10 5.50 -11.24
N GLY A 34 0.65 4.93 -12.32
CA GLY A 34 0.73 3.50 -12.56
C GLY A 34 -0.62 2.79 -12.58
N LYS A 35 -1.74 3.53 -12.75
CA LYS A 35 -3.12 3.00 -12.68
C LYS A 35 -3.30 1.96 -11.58
N SER A 36 -2.80 2.29 -10.38
CA SER A 36 -2.68 1.32 -9.30
C SER A 36 -4.01 1.08 -8.60
N GLU A 37 -4.69 0.01 -8.94
CA GLU A 37 -6.01 -0.34 -8.41
C GLU A 37 -5.91 -1.39 -7.30
N LYS A 38 -6.54 -1.13 -6.15
CA LYS A 38 -6.61 -2.10 -5.05
C LYS A 38 -7.69 -3.12 -5.34
N PHE A 39 -7.41 -4.40 -5.08
CA PHE A 39 -8.43 -5.43 -5.04
C PHE A 39 -8.28 -6.30 -3.80
N ALA A 40 -9.35 -7.00 -3.45
CA ALA A 40 -9.34 -8.04 -2.44
C ALA A 40 -10.29 -9.17 -2.84
N LEU A 41 -9.84 -10.40 -2.64
CA LEU A 41 -10.67 -11.60 -2.68
C LEU A 41 -10.88 -12.05 -1.26
N PHE A 42 -12.13 -12.24 -0.84
CA PHE A 42 -12.48 -12.71 0.50
C PHE A 42 -12.88 -14.17 0.44
N VAL A 43 -12.37 -14.97 1.37
CA VAL A 43 -12.92 -16.30 1.67
C VAL A 43 -13.90 -16.10 2.81
N ARG A 44 -15.17 -16.42 2.57
CA ARG A 44 -16.28 -16.21 3.52
C ARG A 44 -16.95 -17.53 3.86
N ASP A 45 -17.42 -17.62 5.11
CA ASP A 45 -18.34 -18.66 5.52
C ASP A 45 -19.73 -18.40 4.92
N GLU A 46 -20.33 -19.39 4.25
CA GLU A 46 -21.60 -19.19 3.53
C GLU A 46 -22.82 -18.99 4.45
N GLN A 47 -22.77 -19.45 5.70
CA GLN A 47 -23.92 -19.38 6.61
C GLN A 47 -23.90 -18.13 7.47
N THR A 48 -22.70 -17.72 7.91
CA THR A 48 -22.50 -16.62 8.86
C THR A 48 -21.97 -15.35 8.20
N ASP A 49 -21.54 -15.43 6.93
CA ASP A 49 -20.86 -14.35 6.18
C ASP A 49 -19.53 -13.89 6.80
N ALA A 50 -19.00 -14.63 7.77
CA ALA A 50 -17.74 -14.32 8.44
C ALA A 50 -16.55 -14.41 7.46
N VAL A 51 -15.61 -13.46 7.54
CA VAL A 51 -14.37 -13.50 6.77
C VAL A 51 -13.41 -14.49 7.39
N LEU A 52 -13.11 -15.57 6.67
CA LEU A 52 -12.19 -16.64 7.08
C LEU A 52 -10.75 -16.39 6.60
N GLY A 53 -10.59 -15.56 5.57
CA GLY A 53 -9.30 -15.23 4.98
C GLY A 53 -9.45 -14.47 3.67
N GLY A 54 -8.37 -14.40 2.89
CA GLY A 54 -8.42 -13.75 1.58
C GLY A 54 -7.06 -13.45 0.97
N LEU A 55 -7.11 -12.82 -0.20
CA LEU A 55 -5.97 -12.25 -0.91
C LEU A 55 -6.18 -10.74 -1.01
N HIS A 56 -5.15 -9.96 -0.68
CA HIS A 56 -5.11 -8.53 -0.95
C HIS A 56 -3.98 -8.25 -1.94
N GLY A 57 -4.27 -7.44 -2.97
CA GLY A 57 -3.30 -7.10 -3.99
C GLY A 57 -3.59 -5.77 -4.67
N ARG A 58 -2.75 -5.46 -5.65
CA ARG A 58 -2.92 -4.31 -6.53
C ARG A 58 -2.69 -4.71 -7.98
N ILE A 59 -3.50 -4.17 -8.88
CA ILE A 59 -3.28 -4.22 -10.33
C ILE A 59 -2.47 -2.98 -10.70
N LEU A 60 -1.45 -3.11 -11.55
CA LEU A 60 -0.60 -2.00 -11.99
C LEU A 60 -0.67 -1.89 -13.50
N TYR A 61 -0.78 -0.66 -14.02
CA TYR A 61 -0.84 -0.36 -15.45
C TYR A 61 -1.97 -1.07 -16.20
N SER A 62 -3.05 -1.42 -15.50
CA SER A 62 -4.13 -2.28 -16.01
C SER A 62 -3.62 -3.66 -16.48
N TRP A 63 -2.45 -4.08 -16.00
CA TRP A 63 -1.86 -5.39 -16.24
C TRP A 63 -1.89 -6.17 -14.92
N LEU A 64 -2.47 -7.37 -14.98
CA LEU A 64 -2.37 -8.43 -13.99
C LEU A 64 -1.87 -9.68 -14.72
#